data_AF-A0A497L374-F1
#
_entry.id   AF-A0A497L374-F1
#
_cell.length_a   1.000
_cell.length_b   1.000
_cell.length_c   1.000
_cell.angle_alpha   90.00
_cell.angle_beta   90.00
_cell.angle_gamma   90.00
#
_symmetry.space_group_name_H-M   'P 1'
#
loop_
_entity.id
_entity.type
_entity.pdbx_description
1 polymer ?
#
loop_
_entity_poly.entity_id
_entity_poly.type
_entity_poly.pdbx_seq_one_letter_code
_entity_poly.pdbx_strand_id
1 'polypeptide(L)'
;MFSVSRVDVNKETGIGTITVEELDESGNVVNTYSVTFNVNESVEAIKDRIKNLILQDRENKKVNEEYYNKLKVIEEMLNDEIR
;
A
#
# COMPACT_ATOMS: atom_id res chain seq x y z
N MET A 1 11.22 -4.58 0.68
CA MET A 1 11.61 -4.32 2.10
C MET A 1 10.71 -3.23 2.66
N PHE A 2 10.42 -3.20 3.97
CA PHE A 2 9.68 -2.09 4.58
C PHE A 2 10.60 -1.29 5.51
N SER A 3 10.51 0.04 5.45
CA SER A 3 11.25 0.94 6.32
C SER A 3 10.34 2.04 6.85
N VAL A 4 10.46 2.37 8.14
CA VAL A 4 9.88 3.58 8.69
C VAL A 4 10.69 4.77 8.16
N SER A 5 10.06 5.63 7.37
CA SER A 5 10.75 6.79 6.78
C SER A 5 10.58 8.05 7.61
N ARG A 6 9.43 8.21 8.28
CA ARG A 6 9.14 9.40 9.09
C ARG A 6 8.21 9.12 10.25
N VAL A 7 8.48 9.76 11.39
CA VAL A 7 7.57 9.84 12.55
C VAL A 7 7.48 11.29 12.98
N ASP A 8 6.30 11.88 12.90
CA ASP A 8 6.00 13.22 13.40
C ASP A 8 5.07 13.13 14.60
N VAL A 9 5.37 13.87 15.66
CA VAL A 9 4.51 13.93 16.85
C VAL A 9 4.27 15.38 17.23
N ASN A 10 3.00 15.78 17.23
CA ASN A 10 2.58 17.05 17.79
C ASN A 10 2.34 16.88 19.30
N LYS A 11 3.22 17.46 20.11
CA LYS A 11 3.19 17.35 21.58
C LYS A 11 2.04 18.10 22.23
N GLU A 12 1.50 19.13 21.58
CA GLU A 12 0.40 19.93 22.12
C GLU A 12 -0.94 19.19 22.00
N THR A 13 -1.12 18.45 20.90
CA THR A 13 -2.35 17.69 20.60
C THR A 13 -2.26 16.23 21.02
N GLY A 14 -1.06 15.70 21.24
CA GLY A 14 -0.85 14.28 21.50
C GLY A 14 -1.16 13.40 20.28
N ILE A 15 -1.07 13.96 19.07
CA ILE A 15 -1.31 13.25 17.81
C ILE A 15 0.02 13.07 17.09
N GLY A 16 0.28 11.84 16.66
CA GLY A 16 1.42 11.48 15.82
C GLY A 16 1.01 10.96 14.45
N THR A 17 1.93 10.99 13.50
CA THR A 17 1.81 10.30 12.22
C THR A 17 3.09 9.52 11.97
N ILE A 18 2.94 8.26 11.56
CA ILE A 18 4.06 7.42 11.12
C ILE A 18 3.88 7.10 9.65
N THR A 19 4.98 7.20 8.90
CA THR A 19 5.05 6.89 7.48
C THR A 19 6.02 5.73 7.28
N VAL A 20 5.57 4.73 6.54
CA VAL A 20 6.30 3.52 6.18
C VAL A 20 6.38 3.44 4.67
N GLU A 21 7.57 3.18 4.17
CA GLU A 21 7.84 2.98 2.75
C GLU A 21 8.07 1.51 2.47
N GLU A 22 7.52 1.05 1.35
CA GLU A 22 7.87 -0.21 0.73
C GLU A 22 8.92 0.07 -0.35
N LEU A 23 10.05 -0.60 -0.22
CA LEU A 23 11.18 -0.49 -1.12
C LEU A 23 11.29 -1.76 -1.99
N ASP A 24 11.63 -1.59 -3.26
CA ASP A 24 12.04 -2.69 -4.14
C ASP A 24 13.43 -3.25 -3.75
N GLU A 25 13.91 -4.26 -4.47
CA GLU A 25 15.23 -4.87 -4.23
C GLU A 25 16.41 -3.93 -4.51
N SER A 26 16.19 -2.87 -5.30
CA SER A 26 17.18 -1.83 -5.61
C SER A 26 17.16 -0.68 -4.59
N GLY A 27 16.23 -0.70 -3.62
CA GLY A 27 16.06 0.35 -2.61
C GLY A 27 15.20 1.53 -3.06
N ASN A 28 14.51 1.46 -4.20
CA ASN A 28 13.58 2.51 -4.62
C ASN A 28 12.23 2.37 -3.92
N VAL A 29 11.63 3.50 -3.54
CA VAL A 29 10.27 3.51 -2.97
C VAL A 29 9.25 3.14 -4.04
N VAL A 30 8.51 2.07 -3.80
CA VAL A 30 7.41 1.62 -4.66
C VAL A 30 6.04 1.94 -4.06
N ASN A 31 5.91 2.05 -2.74
CA ASN A 31 4.70 2.49 -2.05
C ASN A 31 5.02 3.25 -0.76
N THR A 32 4.08 4.07 -0.32
CA THR A 32 4.14 4.82 0.95
C THR A 32 2.82 4.67 1.69
N TYR A 33 2.88 4.31 2.96
CA TYR A 33 1.74 4.12 3.85
C TYR A 33 1.88 5.03 5.06
N SER A 34 0.83 5.77 5.41
CA SER A 34 0.83 6.65 6.57
C SER A 34 -0.36 6.37 7.47
N VAL A 35 -0.13 6.35 8.79
CA VAL A 35 -1.20 6.31 9.78
C VAL A 35 -1.02 7.41 10.82
N THR A 36 -2.12 8.09 11.13
CA THR A 36 -2.22 9.00 12.26
C THR A 36 -2.68 8.25 13.50
N PHE A 37 -2.04 8.50 14.64
CA PHE A 37 -2.27 7.82 15.91
C PHE A 37 -2.29 8.81 17.07
N ASN A 38 -2.92 8.43 18.19
CA ASN A 38 -2.75 9.17 19.44
C ASN A 38 -1.47 8.68 20.16
N VAL A 39 -0.69 9.54 20.80
CA VAL A 39 0.54 9.14 21.51
C VAL A 39 0.30 8.14 22.65
N ASN A 40 -0.94 8.05 23.15
CA ASN A 40 -1.35 7.06 24.15
C ASN A 40 -1.88 5.75 23.52
N GLU A 41 -1.98 5.69 22.19
CA GLU A 41 -2.38 4.49 21.45
C GLU A 41 -1.28 3.43 21.57
N SER A 42 -1.67 2.15 21.68
CA SER A 42 -0.70 1.08 21.77
C SER A 42 0.04 0.90 20.44
N VAL A 43 1.33 0.60 20.53
CA VAL A 43 2.18 0.36 19.35
C VAL A 43 1.61 -0.77 18.47
N GLU A 44 1.02 -1.80 19.08
CA GLU A 44 0.41 -2.91 18.34
C GLU A 44 -0.82 -2.47 17.52
N ALA A 45 -1.68 -1.59 18.06
CA ALA A 45 -2.80 -1.04 17.30
C ALA A 45 -2.34 -0.23 16.08
N ILE A 46 -1.28 0.58 16.25
CA ILE A 46 -0.68 1.35 15.16
C ILE A 46 -0.12 0.40 14.09
N LYS A 47 0.63 -0.64 14.51
CA LYS A 47 1.17 -1.66 13.59
C LYS A 47 0.08 -2.37 12.81
N ASP A 48 -1.00 -2.76 13.47
CA ASP A 48 -2.09 -3.49 12.83
C ASP A 48 -2.82 -2.64 11.80
N ARG A 49 -3.00 -1.34 12.07
CA ARG A 49 -3.55 -0.41 11.06
C ARG A 49 -2.64 -0.28 9.84
N ILE A 50 -1.33 -0.17 10.03
CA ILE A 50 -0.37 -0.14 8.90
C ILE A 50 -0.43 -1.45 8.10
N LYS A 51 -0.42 -2.60 8.78
CA LYS A 51 -0.53 -3.90 8.11
C LYS A 51 -1.81 -4.02 7.30
N ASN A 52 -2.95 -3.60 7.87
CA ASN A 52 -4.23 -3.65 7.19
C ASN A 52 -4.26 -2.76 5.94
N LEU A 53 -3.68 -1.55 6.00
CA LEU A 53 -3.52 -0.69 4.82
C LEU A 53 -2.68 -1.36 3.72
N ILE A 54 -1.57 -1.98 4.09
CA ILE A 54 -0.71 -2.70 3.16
C ILE A 54 -1.45 -3.88 2.51
N LEU A 55 -2.21 -4.65 3.29
CA LEU A 55 -2.97 -5.79 2.78
C LEU A 55 -4.06 -5.34 1.80
N GLN A 56 -4.82 -4.30 2.15
CA GLN A 56 -5.87 -3.75 1.29
C GLN A 56 -5.31 -3.24 -0.05
N ASP A 57 -4.18 -2.52 -0.02
CA ASP A 57 -3.54 -2.04 -1.25
C ASP A 57 -3.10 -3.19 -2.16
N ARG A 58 -2.53 -4.25 -1.58
CA ARG A 58 -2.13 -5.46 -2.33
C ARG A 58 -3.31 -6.22 -2.91
N GLU A 59 -4.40 -6.35 -2.17
CA GLU A 59 -5.63 -6.97 -2.68
C GLU A 59 -6.20 -6.18 -3.87
N ASN A 60 -6.26 -4.85 -3.74
CA ASN A 60 -6.72 -3.98 -4.83
C ASN A 60 -5.84 -4.08 -6.08
N LYS A 61 -4.51 -4.11 -5.93
CA LYS A 61 -3.58 -4.31 -7.04
C LYS A 61 -3.79 -5.64 -7.74
N LYS A 62 -3.94 -6.73 -6.98
CA LYS A 62 -4.20 -8.07 -7.53
C LYS A 62 -5.49 -8.10 -8.34
N VAL A 63 -6.58 -7.50 -7.82
CA VAL A 63 -7.87 -7.41 -8.54
C VAL A 63 -7.71 -6.66 -9.86
N ASN A 64 -6.97 -5.54 -9.85
CA ASN A 64 -6.74 -4.76 -11.06
C ASN A 64 -5.90 -5.53 -12.10
N GLU A 65 -4.82 -6.19 -11.69
CA GLU A 65 -4.01 -7.03 -12.59
C GLU A 65 -4.83 -8.17 -13.21
N GLU A 66 -5.66 -8.85 -12.41
CA GLU A 66 -6.56 -9.90 -12.91
C GLU A 66 -7.54 -9.34 -13.96
N TYR A 67 -8.11 -8.16 -13.68
CA TYR A 67 -9.02 -7.49 -14.61
C TYR A 67 -8.31 -7.13 -15.93
N TYR A 68 -7.12 -6.52 -15.87
CA TYR A 68 -6.34 -6.18 -17.08
C TYR A 68 -5.95 -7.40 -17.89
N ASN A 69 -5.54 -8.50 -17.23
CA ASN A 69 -5.21 -9.74 -17.93
C ASN A 69 -6.42 -10.33 -18.66
N LYS A 70 -7.63 -10.27 -18.06
CA LYS A 70 -8.86 -10.70 -18.73
C LYS A 70 -9.17 -9.86 -19.96
N LEU A 71 -9.02 -8.54 -19.89
CA LEU A 71 -9.21 -7.67 -21.05
C LEU A 71 -8.23 -7.99 -22.17
N LYS A 72 -6.96 -8.20 -21.85
CA LYS A 72 -5.94 -8.55 -22.84
C LYS A 72 -6.27 -9.85 -23.60
N VAL A 73 -6.73 -10.88 -22.88
CA VAL A 73 -7.16 -12.14 -23.52
C VAL A 73 -8.33 -11.89 -24.48
N ILE A 74 -9.30 -11.07 -24.08
CA ILE A 74 -10.44 -10.70 -24.95
C ILE A 74 -9.95 -9.95 -26.20
N GLU A 75 -9.02 -9.01 -26.06
CA GLU A 75 -8.44 -8.27 -27.19
C GLU A 75 -7.70 -9.21 -28.16
N GLU A 76 -6.91 -10.15 -27.65
CA GLU A 76 -6.22 -11.17 -28.46
C GLU A 76 -7.22 -12.03 -29.23
N MET A 77 -8.30 -12.50 -28.57
CA MET A 77 -9.35 -13.28 -29.23
C MET A 77 -10.06 -12.49 -30.34
N LEU A 78 -10.40 -11.22 -30.09
CA LEU A 78 -11.06 -10.38 -31.10
C LEU A 78 -10.17 -10.11 -32.32
N ASN A 79 -8.86 -9.94 -32.10
CA ASN A 79 -7.90 -9.72 -33.18
C ASN A 79 -7.72 -10.96 -34.07
N ASP A 80 -7.87 -12.16 -33.52
CA ASP A 80 -7.82 -13.40 -34.28
C ASP A 80 -9.10 -13.66 -35.08
N GLU A 81 -10.28 -13.22 -34.62
CA GLU A 81 -11.56 -13.38 -35.33
C GLU A 81 -11.74 -12.45 -36.54
N ILE A 82 -10.99 -11.34 -36.59
CA ILE A 82 -11.10 -10.32 -37.66
C ILE A 82 -10.04 -10.53 -38.77
N ARG A 83 -9.23 -11.59 -38.68
CA ARG A 83 -8.26 -12.02 -39.71
C ARG A 83 -8.82 -13.05 -40.67
#